data_AF-A0A4Y2H905-F1
#
_entry.id   AF-A0A4Y2H905-F1
#
_cell.length_a   1.000
_cell.length_b   1.000
_cell.length_c   1.000
_cell.angle_alpha   90.00
_cell.angle_beta   90.00
_cell.angle_gamma   90.00
#
_symmetry.space_group_name_H-M   'P 1'
#
loop_
_entity.id
_entity.type
_entity.pdbx_description
1 polymer ?
#
loop_
_entity_poly.entity_id
_entity_poly.type
_entity_poly.pdbx_seq_one_letter_code
_entity_poly.pdbx_strand_id
1 'polypeptide(L)'
;MASSIDFSHNLSTLQFKNFYSLILIRFEIDEYSSGTHVGTHIDAACHFANCRWCVDEIPLHRLMSHAAVIDITEKAEKDRDTLVEVQDLLKWEMISGHTLDGSIVMVRSGWGKRLPDRQANTGTADFDASKLHFPGVSKEAAQWLVDNRNIYGLGIDTLSVDNGISKDTMPHKILYDKNVYGLENVVNLEKIPLYGATIHAMPMKIGKVVVLLQESWRLFQDILSIMERNE
;
A
#
# COMPACT_ATOMS: atom_id res chain seq x y z
N MET A 1 28.74 26.29 37.78
CA MET A 1 29.15 24.90 37.44
C MET A 1 27.88 24.08 37.30
N ALA A 2 27.51 23.73 36.08
CA ALA A 2 26.53 22.69 35.80
C ALA A 2 26.98 22.02 34.50
N SER A 3 27.27 20.74 34.62
CA SER A 3 27.82 19.84 33.61
C SER A 3 26.82 19.56 32.50
N SER A 4 27.29 19.61 31.25
CA SER A 4 26.63 19.03 30.09
C SER A 4 26.72 17.51 30.14
N ILE A 5 25.59 16.83 29.94
CA ILE A 5 25.55 15.44 29.47
C ILE A 5 25.13 15.49 28.01
N ASP A 6 26.00 15.00 27.14
CA ASP A 6 25.79 14.85 25.71
C ASP A 6 25.16 13.48 25.44
N PHE A 7 24.08 13.47 24.65
CA PHE A 7 23.49 12.27 24.08
C PHE A 7 23.35 12.48 22.57
N SER A 8 24.46 12.32 21.86
CA SER A 8 24.48 12.15 20.42
C SER A 8 24.12 10.69 20.06
N HIS A 9 22.88 10.41 19.65
CA HIS A 9 22.61 9.28 18.74
C HIS A 9 21.39 9.58 17.86
N ASN A 10 21.62 9.45 16.55
CA ASN A 10 20.78 9.75 15.41
C ASN A 10 19.28 9.44 15.56
N LEU A 11 18.47 10.51 15.56
CA LEU A 11 17.09 10.51 15.08
C LEU A 11 16.88 11.78 14.24
N SER A 12 16.19 11.61 13.12
CA SER A 12 15.76 12.59 12.12
C SER A 12 15.57 14.02 12.65
N THR A 13 16.35 14.96 12.14
CA THR A 13 16.12 16.39 12.34
C THR A 13 15.01 16.87 11.41
N LEU A 14 13.80 17.03 11.93
CA LEU A 14 12.85 17.99 11.36
C LEU A 14 13.42 19.40 11.60
N GLN A 15 13.71 20.14 10.54
CA GLN A 15 13.99 21.57 10.65
C GLN A 15 12.78 22.37 10.17
N PHE A 16 12.00 22.90 11.12
CA PHE A 16 11.02 23.95 10.83
C PHE A 16 11.75 25.30 10.77
N LYS A 17 11.71 25.99 9.63
CA LYS A 17 12.18 27.37 9.51
C LYS A 17 10.97 28.31 9.45
N ASN A 18 10.73 29.03 10.55
CA ASN A 18 9.73 30.10 10.58
C ASN A 18 10.22 31.32 9.80
N PHE A 19 9.41 31.81 8.84
CA PHE A 19 9.65 33.08 8.14
C PHE A 19 8.82 34.22 8.74
N TYR A 20 9.40 35.41 8.74
CA TYR A 20 8.89 36.63 9.39
C TYR A 20 7.54 37.12 8.84
N SER A 21 6.66 37.55 9.75
CA SER A 21 5.36 38.16 9.46
C SER A 21 5.44 39.69 9.40
N LEU A 22 5.05 40.26 8.27
CA LEU A 22 4.49 41.61 8.16
C LEU A 22 3.41 41.53 7.06
N ILE A 23 2.14 41.83 7.43
CA ILE A 23 0.88 41.83 6.65
C ILE A 23 -0.10 40.71 7.06
N LEU A 24 -1.37 41.10 7.25
CA LEU A 24 -2.55 40.45 7.87
C LEU A 24 -3.04 39.11 7.25
N ILE A 25 -2.18 38.14 6.96
CA ILE A 25 -2.58 36.79 6.53
C ILE A 25 -1.66 35.74 7.18
N ARG A 26 -2.23 34.80 7.95
CA ARG A 26 -1.49 33.62 8.44
C ARG A 26 -1.49 32.56 7.33
N PHE A 27 -0.34 32.30 6.73
CA PHE A 27 -0.13 31.14 5.87
C PHE A 27 1.10 30.37 6.35
N GLU A 28 1.06 29.04 6.21
CA GLU A 28 2.08 28.09 6.63
C GLU A 28 2.46 27.28 5.38
N ILE A 29 3.75 27.20 5.08
CA ILE A 29 4.30 26.50 3.90
C ILE A 29 5.46 25.66 4.40
N ASP A 30 5.43 24.37 4.09
CA ASP A 30 6.47 23.41 4.41
C ASP A 30 7.11 22.83 3.15
N GLU A 31 8.38 22.45 3.25
CA GLU A 31 9.08 21.66 2.24
C GLU A 31 9.11 20.18 2.68
N TYR A 32 8.86 19.27 1.74
CA TYR A 32 8.78 17.83 2.00
C TYR A 32 9.71 17.05 1.06
N SER A 33 10.47 16.10 1.63
CA SER A 33 11.30 15.15 0.89
C SER A 33 11.10 13.74 1.44
N SER A 34 10.96 12.75 0.55
CA SER A 34 10.81 11.35 0.92
C SER A 34 11.28 10.42 -0.21
N GLY A 35 11.53 9.16 0.13
CA GLY A 35 11.61 8.08 -0.87
C GLY A 35 10.25 7.84 -1.52
N THR A 36 10.26 7.21 -2.70
CA THR A 36 9.01 6.98 -3.46
C THR A 36 8.20 5.83 -2.87
N HIS A 37 8.83 4.79 -2.29
CA HIS A 37 8.17 3.65 -1.63
C HIS A 37 8.05 3.88 -0.11
N VAL A 38 7.27 4.86 0.29
CA VAL A 38 7.05 5.19 1.72
C VAL A 38 5.56 5.29 2.00
N GLY A 39 5.11 4.72 3.11
CA GLY A 39 3.69 4.74 3.49
C GLY A 39 2.81 3.95 2.52
N THR A 40 1.54 4.35 2.40
CA THR A 40 0.62 3.79 1.40
C THR A 40 0.98 4.31 0.02
N HIS A 41 1.33 3.43 -0.92
CA HIS A 41 1.87 3.85 -2.20
C HIS A 41 1.52 2.90 -3.35
N ILE A 42 1.70 3.37 -4.59
CA ILE A 42 1.49 2.59 -5.82
C ILE A 42 2.79 2.17 -6.48
N ASP A 43 2.97 0.88 -6.74
CA ASP A 43 4.12 0.36 -7.48
C ASP A 43 3.81 0.17 -8.96
N ALA A 44 4.44 0.97 -9.82
CA ALA A 44 4.31 0.82 -11.26
C ALA A 44 5.19 -0.33 -11.78
N ALA A 45 4.72 -0.96 -12.85
CA ALA A 45 5.36 -2.14 -13.42
C ALA A 45 6.81 -1.91 -13.88
N CYS A 46 7.16 -0.68 -14.29
CA CYS A 46 8.53 -0.33 -14.64
C CYS A 46 9.53 -0.44 -13.46
N HIS A 47 9.05 -0.66 -12.22
CA HIS A 47 9.87 -0.94 -11.05
C HIS A 47 10.72 -2.22 -11.22
N PHE A 48 10.11 -3.27 -11.74
CA PHE A 48 10.69 -4.62 -11.81
C PHE A 48 10.83 -5.14 -13.24
N ALA A 49 10.13 -4.55 -14.21
CA ALA A 49 10.06 -5.06 -15.57
C ALA A 49 10.43 -3.99 -16.62
N ASN A 50 11.29 -4.38 -17.55
CA ASN A 50 11.73 -3.51 -18.64
C ASN A 50 10.58 -3.27 -19.63
N CYS A 51 10.51 -2.04 -20.18
CA CYS A 51 9.51 -1.64 -21.19
C CYS A 51 8.06 -1.82 -20.73
N ARG A 52 7.81 -1.63 -19.43
CA ARG A 52 6.48 -1.61 -18.81
C ARG A 52 6.11 -0.20 -18.37
N TRP A 53 4.83 0.00 -18.06
CA TRP A 53 4.33 1.32 -17.68
C TRP A 53 4.99 1.81 -16.40
N CYS A 54 5.54 3.01 -16.46
CA CYS A 54 5.75 3.83 -15.28
C CYS A 54 4.45 4.53 -14.86
N VAL A 55 4.47 5.15 -13.69
CA VAL A 55 3.28 5.77 -13.07
C VAL A 55 2.53 6.70 -14.03
N ASP A 56 3.25 7.50 -14.82
CA ASP A 56 2.69 8.46 -15.76
C ASP A 56 2.11 7.83 -17.04
N GLU A 57 2.36 6.54 -17.26
CA GLU A 57 1.92 5.76 -18.42
C GLU A 57 0.74 4.84 -18.09
N ILE A 58 0.38 4.66 -16.81
CA ILE A 58 -0.76 3.83 -16.41
C ILE A 58 -2.04 4.49 -16.94
N PRO A 59 -2.87 3.76 -17.72
CA PRO A 59 -4.13 4.30 -18.21
C PRO A 59 -5.05 4.71 -17.06
N LEU A 60 -5.62 5.92 -17.12
CA LEU A 60 -6.46 6.46 -16.04
C LEU A 60 -7.62 5.54 -15.62
N HIS A 61 -8.25 4.85 -16.57
CA HIS A 61 -9.34 3.91 -16.28
C HIS A 61 -8.90 2.69 -15.47
N ARG A 62 -7.59 2.38 -15.43
CA ARG A 62 -7.05 1.32 -14.59
C ARG A 62 -6.83 1.77 -13.15
N LEU A 63 -6.60 3.06 -12.93
CA LEU A 63 -6.44 3.68 -11.62
C LEU A 63 -7.79 3.92 -10.90
N MET A 64 -8.90 3.75 -11.62
CA MET A 64 -10.27 3.89 -11.12
C MET A 64 -11.08 2.66 -11.48
N SER A 65 -11.10 1.65 -10.62
CA SER A 65 -11.87 0.45 -10.89
C SER A 65 -12.44 -0.20 -9.64
N HIS A 66 -13.33 -1.16 -9.86
CA HIS A 66 -14.00 -1.88 -8.80
C HIS A 66 -13.02 -2.68 -7.94
N ALA A 67 -13.27 -2.69 -6.64
CA ALA A 67 -12.51 -3.48 -5.67
C ALA A 67 -12.98 -4.93 -5.66
N ALA A 68 -12.05 -5.87 -5.64
CA ALA A 68 -12.29 -7.26 -5.30
C ALA A 68 -11.50 -7.63 -4.04
N VAL A 69 -12.16 -7.71 -2.88
CA VAL A 69 -11.47 -7.91 -1.59
C VAL A 69 -11.29 -9.39 -1.31
N ILE A 70 -10.05 -9.88 -1.39
CA ILE A 70 -9.67 -11.24 -0.98
C ILE A 70 -9.30 -11.20 0.50
N ASP A 71 -10.15 -11.81 1.34
CA ASP A 71 -9.95 -11.81 2.79
C ASP A 71 -9.20 -13.06 3.27
N ILE A 72 -8.01 -12.85 3.82
CA ILE A 72 -7.18 -13.87 4.46
C ILE A 72 -6.92 -13.56 5.94
N THR A 73 -7.69 -12.66 6.55
CA THR A 73 -7.47 -12.19 7.94
C THR A 73 -7.35 -13.36 8.92
N GLU A 74 -8.27 -14.33 8.89
CA GLU A 74 -8.22 -15.50 9.78
C GLU A 74 -6.99 -16.39 9.56
N LYS A 75 -6.44 -16.43 8.33
CA LYS A 75 -5.20 -17.16 8.05
C LYS A 75 -4.01 -16.40 8.62
N ALA A 76 -3.97 -15.08 8.41
CA ALA A 76 -2.89 -14.19 8.84
C ALA A 76 -2.79 -14.04 10.36
N GLU A 77 -3.90 -14.23 11.08
CA GLU A 77 -3.90 -14.32 12.55
C GLU A 77 -3.22 -15.60 13.05
N LYS A 78 -3.32 -16.71 12.31
CA LYS A 78 -2.74 -18.01 12.68
C LYS A 78 -1.30 -18.18 12.21
N ASP A 79 -0.98 -17.59 11.07
CA ASP A 79 0.33 -17.69 10.44
C ASP A 79 0.73 -16.34 9.83
N ARG A 80 1.84 -15.79 10.33
CA ARG A 80 2.36 -14.49 9.87
C ARG A 80 2.90 -14.53 8.45
N ASP A 81 3.27 -15.70 7.97
CA ASP A 81 3.89 -15.89 6.65
C ASP A 81 2.90 -16.49 5.65
N THR A 82 1.60 -16.48 5.99
CA THR A 82 0.54 -17.00 5.14
C THR A 82 0.50 -16.29 3.79
N LEU A 83 0.04 -17.01 2.77
CA LEU A 83 -0.07 -16.51 1.41
C LEU A 83 -1.53 -16.56 0.94
N VAL A 84 -1.89 -15.59 0.10
CA VAL A 84 -3.05 -15.73 -0.77
C VAL A 84 -2.76 -16.85 -1.77
N GLU A 85 -3.64 -17.84 -1.82
CA GLU A 85 -3.54 -18.96 -2.74
C GLU A 85 -4.59 -18.86 -3.86
N VAL A 86 -4.40 -19.63 -4.93
CA VAL A 86 -5.37 -19.71 -6.06
C VAL A 86 -6.78 -20.04 -5.56
N GLN A 87 -6.89 -20.90 -4.54
CA GLN A 87 -8.18 -21.29 -3.96
C GLN A 87 -8.90 -20.11 -3.29
N ASP A 88 -8.19 -19.11 -2.76
CA ASP A 88 -8.80 -17.92 -2.18
C ASP A 88 -9.43 -17.04 -3.26
N LEU A 89 -8.77 -16.94 -4.42
CA LEU A 89 -9.27 -16.23 -5.59
C LEU A 89 -10.53 -16.89 -6.16
N LEU A 90 -10.48 -18.21 -6.36
CA LEU A 90 -11.61 -19.00 -6.85
C LEU A 90 -12.80 -18.96 -5.86
N LYS A 91 -12.51 -19.03 -4.56
CA LYS A 91 -13.52 -18.90 -3.51
C LYS A 91 -14.18 -17.53 -3.53
N TRP A 92 -13.41 -16.46 -3.76
CA TRP A 92 -13.96 -15.12 -3.89
C TRP A 92 -14.97 -15.04 -5.06
N GLU A 93 -14.59 -15.52 -6.25
CA GLU A 93 -15.48 -15.49 -7.43
C GLU A 93 -16.74 -16.35 -7.21
N MET A 94 -16.61 -17.49 -6.53
CA MET A 94 -17.74 -18.34 -6.17
C MET A 94 -18.72 -17.62 -5.23
N ILE A 95 -18.20 -16.92 -4.20
CA ILE A 95 -19.02 -16.25 -3.19
C ILE A 95 -19.62 -14.95 -3.73
N SER A 96 -18.84 -14.18 -4.49
CA SER A 96 -19.27 -12.89 -5.03
C SER A 96 -20.17 -13.04 -6.25
N GLY A 97 -20.01 -14.10 -7.04
CA GLY A 97 -20.66 -14.25 -8.34
C GLY A 97 -20.11 -13.30 -9.41
N HIS A 98 -18.98 -12.65 -9.14
CA HIS A 98 -18.33 -11.68 -10.03
C HIS A 98 -16.99 -12.21 -10.55
N THR A 99 -16.59 -11.74 -11.73
CA THR A 99 -15.23 -11.94 -12.27
C THR A 99 -14.25 -10.96 -11.62
N LEU A 100 -12.99 -11.36 -11.51
CA LEU A 100 -11.88 -10.45 -11.19
C LEU A 100 -11.44 -9.58 -12.38
N ASP A 101 -11.95 -9.80 -13.59
CA ASP A 101 -11.54 -9.02 -14.77
C ASP A 101 -11.80 -7.53 -14.63
N GLY A 102 -10.77 -6.73 -14.91
CA GLY A 102 -10.80 -5.29 -14.77
C GLY A 102 -10.86 -4.80 -13.33
N SER A 103 -10.71 -5.67 -12.32
CA SER A 103 -10.74 -5.27 -10.91
C SER A 103 -9.39 -4.74 -10.43
N ILE A 104 -9.43 -4.05 -9.29
CA ILE A 104 -8.28 -3.89 -8.41
C ILE A 104 -8.47 -4.89 -7.25
N VAL A 105 -7.62 -5.91 -7.21
CA VAL A 105 -7.69 -6.99 -6.22
C VAL A 105 -7.08 -6.49 -4.93
N MET A 106 -7.84 -6.48 -3.83
CA MET A 106 -7.39 -6.01 -2.52
C MET A 106 -7.23 -7.20 -1.58
N VAL A 107 -6.01 -7.50 -1.17
CA VAL A 107 -5.68 -8.53 -0.19
C VAL A 107 -5.82 -7.95 1.22
N ARG A 108 -6.86 -8.39 1.93
CA ARG A 108 -7.09 -8.03 3.33
C ARG A 108 -6.54 -9.12 4.23
N SER A 109 -5.42 -8.84 4.89
CA SER A 109 -4.85 -9.73 5.91
C SER A 109 -5.05 -9.22 7.34
N GLY A 110 -5.57 -8.00 7.51
CA GLY A 110 -5.72 -7.32 8.79
C GLY A 110 -4.43 -6.63 9.27
N TRP A 111 -3.37 -6.64 8.46
CA TRP A 111 -2.05 -6.13 8.84
C TRP A 111 -2.01 -4.62 9.06
N GLY A 112 -2.87 -3.88 8.37
CA GLY A 112 -2.96 -2.42 8.50
C GLY A 112 -3.20 -1.95 9.95
N LYS A 113 -3.82 -2.79 10.79
CA LYS A 113 -4.06 -2.51 12.23
C LYS A 113 -2.79 -2.56 13.09
N ARG A 114 -1.69 -3.07 12.56
CA ARG A 114 -0.41 -3.21 13.29
C ARG A 114 0.46 -1.97 13.20
N LEU A 115 0.10 -0.99 12.37
CA LEU A 115 0.78 0.29 12.33
C LEU A 115 0.40 1.17 13.55
N PRO A 116 1.32 1.98 14.10
CA PRO A 116 2.72 2.18 13.68
C PRO A 116 3.73 1.24 14.38
N ASP A 117 3.28 0.16 15.05
CA ASP A 117 4.18 -0.78 15.74
C ASP A 117 5.00 -1.60 14.73
N ARG A 118 6.30 -1.25 14.63
CA ARG A 118 7.25 -1.91 13.73
C ARG A 118 7.34 -3.40 14.00
N GLN A 119 7.53 -3.83 15.24
CA GLN A 119 7.74 -5.25 15.53
C GLN A 119 6.47 -6.06 15.21
N ALA A 120 5.29 -5.53 15.54
CA ALA A 120 4.03 -6.17 15.19
C ALA A 120 3.86 -6.29 13.67
N ASN A 121 4.19 -5.23 12.93
CA ASN A 121 4.01 -5.13 11.48
C ASN A 121 5.08 -5.92 10.70
N THR A 122 6.37 -5.80 11.03
CA THR A 122 7.44 -6.44 10.25
C THR A 122 7.88 -7.78 10.81
N GLY A 123 7.48 -8.14 12.03
CA GLY A 123 7.96 -9.32 12.75
C GLY A 123 9.30 -9.12 13.45
N THR A 124 9.93 -7.95 13.30
CA THR A 124 11.23 -7.64 13.91
C THR A 124 11.33 -6.16 14.26
N ALA A 125 11.94 -5.85 15.41
CA ALA A 125 12.29 -4.46 15.73
C ALA A 125 13.48 -3.95 14.88
N ASP A 126 14.25 -4.87 14.29
CA ASP A 126 15.46 -4.54 13.53
C ASP A 126 15.13 -3.92 12.15
N PHE A 127 16.14 -3.32 11.53
CA PHE A 127 16.09 -2.81 10.15
C PHE A 127 16.66 -3.80 9.14
N ASP A 128 16.71 -5.08 9.51
CA ASP A 128 17.23 -6.16 8.67
C ASP A 128 16.09 -6.80 7.85
N ALA A 129 16.10 -6.54 6.55
CA ALA A 129 15.11 -7.07 5.62
C ALA A 129 15.10 -8.61 5.55
N SER A 130 16.15 -9.29 6.01
CA SER A 130 16.18 -10.76 6.03
C SER A 130 15.30 -11.38 7.12
N LYS A 131 14.88 -10.58 8.11
CA LYS A 131 14.10 -11.00 9.29
C LYS A 131 12.62 -10.59 9.21
N LEU A 132 12.14 -10.20 8.04
CA LEU A 132 10.77 -9.74 7.87
C LEU A 132 9.79 -10.92 7.86
N HIS A 133 8.65 -10.76 8.51
CA HIS A 133 7.55 -11.72 8.58
C HIS A 133 6.20 -10.99 8.49
N PHE A 134 5.56 -11.14 7.35
CA PHE A 134 4.22 -10.64 7.05
C PHE A 134 3.63 -11.37 5.84
N PRO A 135 2.29 -11.42 5.69
CA PRO A 135 1.61 -12.14 4.62
C PRO A 135 1.93 -11.57 3.24
N GLY A 136 1.64 -12.36 2.21
CA GLY A 136 1.80 -11.93 0.82
C GLY A 136 0.92 -12.74 -0.13
N VAL A 137 1.26 -12.68 -1.41
CA VAL A 137 0.61 -13.46 -2.46
C VAL A 137 1.52 -14.62 -2.87
N SER A 138 0.97 -15.83 -3.07
CA SER A 138 1.79 -16.93 -3.56
C SER A 138 2.17 -16.70 -5.03
N LYS A 139 3.28 -17.30 -5.45
CA LYS A 139 3.72 -17.28 -6.86
C LYS A 139 2.60 -17.84 -7.76
N GLU A 140 1.96 -18.92 -7.31
CA GLU A 140 0.91 -19.61 -8.03
C GLU A 140 -0.35 -18.74 -8.15
N ALA A 141 -0.72 -18.01 -7.09
CA ALA A 141 -1.83 -17.05 -7.13
C ALA A 141 -1.54 -15.88 -8.08
N ALA A 142 -0.33 -15.30 -8.02
CA ALA A 142 0.07 -14.23 -8.92
C ALA A 142 0.06 -14.70 -10.40
N GLN A 143 0.59 -15.89 -10.67
CA GLN A 143 0.58 -16.48 -12.02
C GLN A 143 -0.84 -16.73 -12.50
N TRP A 144 -1.69 -17.31 -11.65
CA TRP A 144 -3.07 -17.58 -11.99
C TRP A 144 -3.84 -16.30 -12.33
N LEU A 145 -3.66 -15.23 -11.55
CA LEU A 145 -4.29 -13.93 -11.80
C LEU A 145 -3.97 -13.41 -13.20
N VAL A 146 -2.70 -13.44 -13.61
CA VAL A 146 -2.32 -12.88 -14.91
C VAL A 146 -2.60 -13.80 -16.10
N ASP A 147 -2.67 -15.11 -15.88
CA ASP A 147 -2.97 -16.08 -16.95
C ASP A 147 -4.48 -16.21 -17.20
N ASN A 148 -5.30 -16.03 -16.16
CA ASN A 148 -6.73 -16.33 -16.22
C ASN A 148 -7.60 -15.08 -16.12
N ARG A 149 -7.06 -13.95 -15.65
CA ARG A 149 -7.81 -12.70 -15.46
C ARG A 149 -7.02 -11.51 -16.00
N ASN A 150 -7.73 -10.44 -16.30
CA ASN A 150 -7.16 -9.16 -16.69
C ASN A 150 -7.36 -8.12 -15.59
N ILE A 151 -6.77 -8.37 -14.41
CA ILE A 151 -6.80 -7.41 -13.29
C ILE A 151 -5.96 -6.16 -13.61
N TYR A 152 -6.29 -5.04 -12.98
CA TYR A 152 -5.59 -3.78 -13.20
C TYR A 152 -4.50 -3.51 -12.17
N GLY A 153 -4.75 -3.87 -10.92
CA GLY A 153 -3.80 -3.73 -9.83
C GLY A 153 -4.04 -4.74 -8.71
N LEU A 154 -3.04 -4.90 -7.86
CA LEU A 154 -3.10 -5.70 -6.64
C LEU A 154 -2.71 -4.84 -5.44
N GLY A 155 -3.66 -4.58 -4.55
CA GLY A 155 -3.42 -3.89 -3.28
C GLY A 155 -3.31 -4.85 -2.11
N ILE A 156 -2.48 -4.53 -1.12
CA ILE A 156 -2.29 -5.32 0.09
C ILE A 156 -2.03 -4.40 1.30
N ASP A 157 -2.42 -4.86 2.49
CA ASP A 157 -2.22 -4.13 3.75
C ASP A 157 -0.86 -4.35 4.42
N THR A 158 0.06 -5.05 3.76
CA THR A 158 1.44 -5.32 4.20
C THR A 158 2.45 -4.44 3.45
N LEU A 159 3.73 -4.58 3.81
CA LEU A 159 4.84 -3.80 3.23
C LEU A 159 5.16 -4.18 1.79
N SER A 160 4.63 -5.31 1.30
CA SER A 160 4.97 -5.85 0.01
C SER A 160 3.88 -6.78 -0.50
N VAL A 161 3.68 -6.87 -1.81
CA VAL A 161 2.86 -7.95 -2.41
C VAL A 161 3.51 -9.34 -2.24
N ASP A 162 4.82 -9.39 -2.02
CA ASP A 162 5.53 -10.59 -1.55
C ASP A 162 5.40 -10.75 -0.04
N ASN A 163 5.52 -11.98 0.49
CA ASN A 163 5.64 -12.15 1.94
C ASN A 163 7.03 -11.75 2.46
N GLY A 164 7.13 -11.44 3.75
CA GLY A 164 8.35 -10.87 4.35
C GLY A 164 9.60 -11.76 4.21
N ILE A 165 9.42 -13.07 4.18
CA ILE A 165 10.53 -14.03 4.04
C ILE A 165 10.99 -14.23 2.59
N SER A 166 10.22 -13.75 1.60
CA SER A 166 10.51 -13.91 0.18
C SER A 166 11.91 -13.41 -0.19
N LYS A 167 12.60 -14.16 -1.04
CA LYS A 167 13.92 -13.80 -1.58
C LYS A 167 13.93 -13.63 -3.10
N ASP A 168 12.91 -14.14 -3.77
CA ASP A 168 12.83 -14.17 -5.23
C ASP A 168 11.85 -13.13 -5.78
N THR A 169 10.99 -12.54 -4.95
CA THR A 169 10.03 -11.48 -5.33
C THR A 169 9.14 -11.87 -6.52
N MET A 170 8.71 -13.13 -6.56
CA MET A 170 8.01 -13.69 -7.72
C MET A 170 6.66 -13.02 -8.02
N PRO A 171 5.77 -12.79 -7.03
CA PRO A 171 4.58 -11.95 -7.19
C PRO A 171 4.85 -10.63 -7.92
N HIS A 172 5.82 -9.85 -7.47
CA HIS A 172 6.24 -8.61 -8.15
C HIS A 172 6.57 -8.84 -9.61
N LYS A 173 7.48 -9.77 -9.90
CA LYS A 173 7.94 -10.07 -11.26
C LYS A 173 6.80 -10.49 -12.19
N ILE A 174 5.91 -11.35 -11.70
CA ILE A 174 4.80 -11.90 -12.49
C ILE A 174 3.76 -10.81 -12.80
N LEU A 175 3.31 -10.10 -11.78
CA LEU A 175 2.29 -9.06 -11.92
C LEU A 175 2.80 -7.93 -12.83
N TYR A 176 4.06 -7.51 -12.63
CA TYR A 176 4.57 -6.31 -13.28
C TYR A 176 4.96 -6.58 -14.73
N ASP A 177 5.36 -7.80 -15.08
CA ASP A 177 5.49 -8.19 -16.48
C ASP A 177 4.16 -8.02 -17.26
N LYS A 178 3.02 -7.95 -16.58
CA LYS A 178 1.70 -7.81 -17.21
C LYS A 178 1.08 -6.42 -17.02
N ASN A 179 1.88 -5.43 -16.60
CA ASN A 179 1.40 -4.08 -16.29
C ASN A 179 0.30 -4.06 -15.21
N VAL A 180 0.32 -5.02 -14.29
CA VAL A 180 -0.50 -4.97 -13.07
C VAL A 180 0.31 -4.22 -12.02
N TYR A 181 -0.21 -3.10 -11.54
CA TYR A 181 0.49 -2.29 -10.52
C TYR A 181 0.22 -2.81 -9.09
N GLY A 182 1.13 -2.54 -8.17
CA GLY A 182 0.96 -2.81 -6.73
C GLY A 182 0.34 -1.64 -5.98
N LEU A 183 -0.42 -1.89 -4.91
CA LEU A 183 -0.72 -0.89 -3.87
C LEU A 183 -0.30 -1.46 -2.52
N GLU A 184 0.67 -0.85 -1.86
CA GLU A 184 1.26 -1.42 -0.64
C GLU A 184 0.96 -0.55 0.58
N ASN A 185 1.00 -1.16 1.76
CA ASN A 185 0.61 -0.55 3.04
C ASN A 185 -0.79 0.07 3.00
N VAL A 186 -1.75 -0.55 2.31
CA VAL A 186 -3.12 -0.05 2.25
C VAL A 186 -3.83 -0.31 3.58
N VAL A 187 -4.33 0.74 4.22
CA VAL A 187 -5.05 0.63 5.51
C VAL A 187 -6.57 0.65 5.34
N ASN A 188 -7.29 0.31 6.40
CA ASN A 188 -8.76 0.32 6.46
C ASN A 188 -9.47 -0.65 5.48
N LEU A 189 -8.81 -1.73 5.03
CA LEU A 189 -9.42 -2.71 4.13
C LEU A 189 -10.64 -3.43 4.76
N GLU A 190 -10.79 -3.41 6.08
CA GLU A 190 -11.99 -3.90 6.78
C GLU A 190 -13.24 -3.06 6.49
N LYS A 191 -13.09 -1.81 6.02
CA LYS A 191 -14.19 -0.92 5.65
C LYS A 191 -14.66 -1.12 4.21
N ILE A 192 -13.91 -1.89 3.41
CA ILE A 192 -14.25 -2.16 2.01
C ILE A 192 -15.10 -3.44 1.96
N PRO A 193 -16.29 -3.41 1.34
CA PRO A 193 -17.08 -4.62 1.15
C PRO A 193 -16.37 -5.61 0.22
N LEU A 194 -16.78 -6.88 0.27
CA LEU A 194 -16.21 -7.95 -0.56
C LEU A 194 -16.13 -7.60 -2.05
N TYR A 195 -17.16 -6.92 -2.56
CA TYR A 195 -17.29 -6.36 -3.90
C TYR A 195 -18.21 -5.12 -3.87
N GLY A 196 -18.25 -4.37 -4.98
CA GLY A 196 -19.17 -3.22 -5.17
C GLY A 196 -18.60 -1.85 -4.79
N ALA A 197 -17.44 -1.81 -4.14
CA ALA A 197 -16.68 -0.57 -3.96
C ALA A 197 -15.87 -0.22 -5.21
N THR A 198 -15.53 1.06 -5.38
CA THR A 198 -14.59 1.54 -6.39
C THR A 198 -13.34 2.08 -5.70
N ILE A 199 -12.16 1.66 -6.14
CA ILE A 199 -10.87 2.19 -5.71
C ILE A 199 -10.44 3.30 -6.67
N HIS A 200 -10.00 4.42 -6.11
CA HIS A 200 -9.33 5.50 -6.84
C HIS A 200 -7.87 5.57 -6.37
N ALA A 201 -6.97 4.91 -7.09
CA ALA A 201 -5.53 4.92 -6.83
C ALA A 201 -4.85 6.00 -7.68
N MET A 202 -4.82 7.24 -7.19
CA MET A 202 -4.38 8.40 -7.98
C MET A 202 -2.99 8.88 -7.57
N PRO A 203 -1.91 8.38 -8.19
CA PRO A 203 -0.57 8.91 -7.96
C PRO A 203 -0.44 10.35 -8.47
N MET A 204 0.43 11.15 -7.83
CA MET A 204 0.92 12.40 -8.42
C MET A 204 1.67 12.13 -9.75
N LYS A 205 1.69 13.14 -10.62
CA LYS A 205 2.33 13.01 -11.94
C LYS A 205 3.74 13.60 -11.92
N ILE A 206 4.68 12.92 -11.26
CA ILE A 206 6.08 13.42 -11.08
C ILE A 206 7.08 12.90 -12.13
N GLY A 207 6.60 12.44 -13.29
CA GLY A 207 7.42 11.92 -14.41
C GLY A 207 7.52 10.40 -14.41
N LYS A 208 8.58 9.85 -15.05
CA LYS A 208 8.91 8.41 -15.10
C LYS A 208 9.42 7.90 -13.75
N VAL A 209 8.65 8.16 -12.71
CA VAL A 209 8.93 7.70 -11.36
C VAL A 209 8.10 6.46 -11.12
N VAL A 210 8.65 5.61 -10.29
CA VAL A 210 8.17 4.25 -10.09
C VAL A 210 6.94 4.20 -9.17
N VAL A 211 6.79 5.18 -8.26
CA VAL A 211 5.82 5.08 -7.15
C VAL A 211 5.37 6.41 -6.57
N LEU A 212 4.13 6.45 -6.02
CA LEU A 212 3.71 7.54 -5.13
C LEU A 212 2.74 7.22 -3.99
N LEU A 213 2.89 8.05 -2.94
CA LEU A 213 2.03 8.22 -1.78
C LEU A 213 0.59 8.63 -2.14
N GLN A 214 -0.39 7.90 -1.63
CA GLN A 214 -1.76 8.41 -1.48
C GLN A 214 -2.05 8.58 0.01
N GLU A 215 -1.82 9.80 0.52
CA GLU A 215 -2.28 10.24 1.85
C GLU A 215 -3.82 10.18 1.88
N SER A 216 -4.38 9.02 2.25
CA SER A 216 -5.82 8.86 2.49
C SER A 216 -6.20 8.98 3.97
N TRP A 217 -5.22 9.23 4.86
CA TRP A 217 -5.41 9.24 6.30
C TRP A 217 -6.24 10.42 6.84
N ARG A 218 -6.00 11.65 6.34
CA ARG A 218 -6.67 12.85 6.88
C ARG A 218 -7.99 13.20 6.21
N LEU A 219 -8.09 13.06 4.88
CA LEU A 219 -9.26 13.50 4.14
C LEU A 219 -10.55 12.70 4.46
N PHE A 220 -10.45 11.44 4.89
CA PHE A 220 -11.63 10.64 5.23
C PHE A 220 -12.10 10.79 6.69
N GLN A 221 -11.20 11.05 7.63
CA GLN A 221 -11.55 11.33 9.03
C GLN A 221 -12.18 12.72 9.17
N ASP A 222 -11.69 13.70 8.41
CA ASP A 222 -12.21 15.07 8.47
C ASP A 222 -13.64 15.18 7.89
N ILE A 223 -13.97 14.42 6.83
CA ILE A 223 -15.32 14.40 6.24
C ILE A 223 -16.36 13.83 7.21
N LEU A 224 -16.02 12.80 8.00
CA LEU A 224 -16.94 12.25 9.01
C LEU A 224 -17.13 13.20 10.21
N SER A 225 -16.06 13.88 10.65
CA SER A 225 -16.13 14.82 11.77
C SER A 225 -16.87 16.14 11.47
N ILE A 226 -17.07 16.47 10.19
CA ILE A 226 -17.84 17.63 9.73
C ILE A 226 -19.33 17.30 9.61
N MET A 227 -19.69 16.03 9.41
CA MET A 227 -21.09 15.59 9.35
C MET A 227 -21.70 15.38 10.75
N GLU A 228 -20.91 14.95 11.75
CA GLU A 228 -21.37 14.79 13.14
C GLU A 228 -21.53 16.11 13.92
N ARG A 229 -21.20 17.27 13.31
CA ARG A 229 -21.35 18.60 13.93
C ARG A 229 -22.55 19.40 13.42
N ASN A 230 -23.41 18.79 12.61
CA ASN A 230 -24.62 19.41 12.05
C ASN A 230 -25.91 18.60 12.34
N GLU A 231 -26.01 18.00 13.53
CA GLU A 231 -27.28 17.64 14.16
C GLU A 231 -27.45 18.38 15.49
#